data_AF-A0A950AG51-F1
#
_entry.id   AF-A0A950AG51-F1
#
_cell.length_a   1.000
_cell.length_b   1.000
_cell.length_c   1.000
_cell.angle_alpha   90.00
_cell.angle_beta   90.00
_cell.angle_gamma   90.00
#
_symmetry.space_group_name_H-M   'P 1'
#
loop_
_entity.id
_entity.type
_entity.pdbx_description
1 polymer ?
#
loop_
_entity_poly.entity_id
_entity_poly.type
_entity_poly.pdbx_seq_one_letter_code
_entity_poly.pdbx_strand_id
1 'polypeptide(L)'
;MQDSYQLRWPVLRHYDQEHAMRIALPLGGIGTGTVSLGGRGNLQDWEVVNRPAKGFTPKNMFFAIRTATESGESIVRALEGALPVDLYEGWSGSPAPNAGLPRFRHYSFESAYPLGAVLLSDPDVPVDVRIEAFNPLIPGDAELSGIPV
;
A
#
# COMPACT_ATOMS: atom_id res chain seq x y z
N MET A 1 -5.42 36.61 11.56
CA MET A 1 -6.26 35.42 11.30
C MET A 1 -5.46 34.56 10.35
N GLN A 2 -4.71 33.57 10.88
CA GLN A 2 -3.90 32.66 10.08
C GLN A 2 -4.81 31.50 9.69
N ASP A 3 -5.29 31.50 8.45
CA ASP A 3 -5.91 30.32 7.87
C ASP A 3 -4.80 29.28 7.67
N SER A 4 -4.76 28.30 8.56
CA SER A 4 -3.98 27.09 8.35
C SER A 4 -4.57 26.38 7.14
N TYR A 5 -3.93 26.52 5.99
CA TYR A 5 -4.14 25.61 4.87
C TYR A 5 -3.78 24.21 5.36
N GLN A 6 -4.76 23.46 5.88
CA GLN A 6 -4.63 22.02 6.01
C GLN A 6 -4.49 21.49 4.60
N LEU A 7 -3.25 21.27 4.17
CA LEU A 7 -2.92 20.65 2.91
C LEU A 7 -3.54 19.24 2.94
N ARG A 8 -4.69 19.09 2.29
CA ARG A 8 -5.30 17.78 2.07
C ARG A 8 -4.43 17.02 1.09
N TRP A 9 -4.23 15.72 1.32
CA TRP A 9 -3.55 14.85 0.38
C TRP A 9 -4.24 14.93 -1.00
N PRO A 10 -3.52 15.30 -2.08
CA PRO A 10 -4.12 15.43 -3.41
C PRO A 10 -4.70 14.12 -3.94
N VAL A 11 -5.86 14.21 -4.59
CA VAL A 11 -6.56 13.08 -5.22
C VAL A 11 -7.06 13.52 -6.60
N LEU A 12 -6.65 12.80 -7.65
CA LEU A 12 -7.12 13.02 -9.03
C LEU A 12 -7.99 11.87 -9.53
N ARG A 13 -7.71 10.65 -9.08
CA ARG A 13 -8.46 9.43 -9.42
C ARG A 13 -8.73 8.62 -8.17
N HIS A 14 -9.90 7.99 -8.15
CA HIS A 14 -10.28 6.99 -7.18
C HIS A 14 -10.53 5.67 -7.93
N TYR A 15 -10.02 4.58 -7.37
CA TYR A 15 -10.18 3.22 -7.88
C TYR A 15 -10.80 2.37 -6.79
N ASP A 16 -11.95 1.77 -7.09
CA ASP A 16 -12.62 0.84 -6.20
C ASP A 16 -11.80 -0.45 -6.02
N GLN A 17 -12.32 -1.37 -5.21
CA GLN A 17 -11.67 -2.63 -4.88
C GLN A 17 -11.34 -3.51 -6.11
N GLU A 18 -12.21 -3.54 -7.11
CA GLU A 18 -12.05 -4.37 -8.32
C GLU A 18 -10.92 -3.84 -9.22
N HIS A 19 -10.78 -2.52 -9.28
CA HIS A 19 -9.76 -1.85 -10.07
C HIS A 19 -8.43 -1.69 -9.31
N ALA A 20 -8.47 -1.52 -7.99
CA ALA A 20 -7.29 -1.32 -7.16
C ALA A 20 -6.30 -2.49 -7.23
N MET A 21 -6.77 -3.70 -7.51
CA MET A 21 -5.92 -4.89 -7.70
C MET A 21 -4.91 -4.78 -8.84
N ARG A 22 -5.12 -3.86 -9.80
CA ARG A 22 -4.24 -3.65 -10.95
C ARG A 22 -3.28 -2.49 -10.77
N ILE A 23 -3.24 -1.89 -9.59
CA ILE A 23 -2.42 -0.71 -9.29
C ILE A 23 -1.12 -1.14 -8.62
N ALA A 24 -0.01 -0.56 -9.09
CA ALA A 24 1.29 -0.60 -8.45
C ALA A 24 1.91 0.80 -8.56
N LEU A 25 2.00 1.53 -7.44
CA LEU A 25 2.65 2.84 -7.35
C LEU A 25 4.13 2.62 -7.00
N PRO A 26 5.08 2.99 -7.88
CA PRO A 26 6.50 2.83 -7.58
C PRO A 26 6.96 3.82 -6.50
N LEU A 27 7.52 3.31 -5.40
CA LEU A 27 8.22 4.08 -4.37
C LEU A 27 9.73 4.00 -4.60
N GLY A 28 10.43 5.13 -4.46
CA GLY A 28 11.83 5.28 -4.85
C GLY A 28 12.01 6.18 -6.07
N GLY A 29 13.07 6.99 -6.02
CA GLY A 29 13.45 7.89 -7.09
C GLY A 29 13.92 7.23 -8.39
N ILE A 30 14.19 8.07 -9.39
CA ILE A 30 14.71 7.66 -10.69
C ILE A 30 16.07 7.01 -10.51
N GLY A 31 16.21 5.77 -10.99
CA GLY A 31 17.48 5.03 -10.98
C GLY A 31 17.87 4.44 -9.64
N THR A 32 17.04 4.55 -8.59
CA THR A 32 17.37 4.04 -7.26
C THR A 32 16.99 2.58 -7.02
N GLY A 33 16.23 2.00 -7.95
CA GLY A 33 15.39 0.83 -7.68
C GLY A 33 14.09 1.24 -7.01
N THR A 34 13.17 0.29 -6.91
CA THR A 34 11.77 0.55 -6.53
C THR A 34 11.21 -0.55 -5.65
N VAL A 35 10.36 -0.15 -4.70
CA VAL A 35 9.37 -1.04 -4.08
C VAL A 35 8.00 -0.47 -4.43
N SER A 36 7.10 -1.28 -4.98
CA SER A 36 5.78 -0.78 -5.37
C SER A 36 4.76 -0.93 -4.25
N LEU A 37 3.98 0.12 -4.00
CA LEU A 37 2.75 0.06 -3.22
C LEU A 37 1.63 -0.45 -4.13
N GLY A 38 1.19 -1.68 -3.90
CA GLY A 38 0.02 -2.25 -4.56
C GLY A 38 -1.27 -1.55 -4.12
N GLY A 39 -2.30 -1.52 -4.98
CA GLY A 39 -3.54 -0.79 -4.69
C GLY A 39 -4.34 -1.32 -3.48
N ARG A 40 -4.01 -2.52 -3.00
CA ARG A 40 -4.56 -3.11 -1.77
C ARG A 40 -3.77 -2.73 -0.51
N GLY A 41 -2.65 -2.01 -0.63
CA GLY A 41 -1.75 -1.67 0.48
C GLY A 41 -0.57 -2.60 0.68
N ASN A 42 -0.49 -3.70 -0.09
CA ASN A 42 0.66 -4.61 -0.06
C ASN A 42 1.91 -3.98 -0.69
N LEU A 43 3.09 -4.32 -0.18
CA LEU A 43 4.35 -4.02 -0.83
C LEU A 43 4.68 -5.14 -1.83
N GLN A 44 5.00 -4.78 -3.07
CA GLN A 44 5.32 -5.73 -4.14
C GLN A 44 6.41 -5.19 -5.06
N ASP A 45 6.81 -5.99 -6.05
CA ASP A 45 7.76 -5.60 -7.10
C ASP A 45 9.05 -5.01 -6.52
N TRP A 46 9.72 -5.77 -5.66
CA TRP A 46 10.95 -5.36 -4.99
C TRP A 46 12.14 -5.37 -5.95
N GLU A 47 12.23 -4.33 -6.77
CA GLU A 47 13.24 -4.10 -7.79
C GLU A 47 14.40 -3.25 -7.24
N VAL A 48 15.07 -3.82 -6.26
CA VAL A 48 16.25 -3.22 -5.62
C VAL A 48 17.53 -3.86 -6.15
N VAL A 49 18.69 -3.28 -5.82
CA VAL A 49 20.03 -3.81 -6.15
C VAL A 49 20.27 -4.08 -7.65
N ASN A 50 19.69 -3.26 -8.52
CA ASN A 50 19.79 -3.38 -9.99
C ASN A 50 19.27 -4.72 -10.53
N ARG A 51 18.30 -5.36 -9.84
CA ARG A 51 17.72 -6.63 -10.25
C ARG A 51 16.25 -6.44 -10.65
N PRO A 52 15.87 -6.73 -11.91
CA PRO A 52 14.46 -6.78 -12.28
C PRO A 52 13.77 -7.92 -11.52
N ALA A 53 12.63 -7.61 -10.90
CA ALA A 53 12.00 -8.48 -9.90
C ALA A 53 10.49 -8.24 -9.78
N LYS A 54 9.81 -7.96 -10.90
CA LYS A 54 8.34 -7.89 -10.94
C LYS A 54 7.70 -9.18 -10.40
N GLY A 55 6.65 -9.02 -9.60
CA GLY A 55 5.97 -10.09 -8.88
C GLY A 55 6.71 -10.60 -7.64
N PHE A 56 7.98 -10.23 -7.43
CA PHE A 56 8.72 -10.66 -6.25
C PHE A 56 8.33 -9.81 -5.03
N THR A 57 7.96 -10.52 -3.95
CA THR A 57 7.70 -9.94 -2.63
C THR A 57 8.40 -10.80 -1.59
N PRO A 58 9.30 -10.23 -0.75
CA PRO A 58 9.90 -10.97 0.34
C PRO A 58 8.82 -11.45 1.33
N LYS A 59 9.05 -12.63 1.93
CA LYS A 59 8.17 -13.12 2.99
C LYS A 59 8.23 -12.16 4.19
N ASN A 60 7.11 -12.01 4.90
CA ASN A 60 7.01 -11.22 6.12
C ASN A 60 7.26 -9.70 5.99
N MET A 61 7.16 -9.12 4.79
CA MET A 61 7.23 -7.65 4.59
C MET A 61 5.83 -7.06 4.49
N PHE A 62 5.33 -6.49 5.58
CA PHE A 62 4.03 -5.82 5.66
C PHE A 62 4.00 -4.91 6.89
N PHE A 63 3.10 -3.93 6.88
CA PHE A 63 2.73 -3.19 8.09
C PHE A 63 1.52 -3.85 8.75
N ALA A 64 1.40 -3.72 10.07
CA ALA A 64 0.24 -4.21 10.82
C ALA A 64 -0.23 -3.17 11.83
N ILE A 65 -1.52 -3.21 12.12
CA ILE A 65 -2.13 -2.41 13.18
C ILE A 65 -2.71 -3.34 14.24
N ARG A 66 -2.50 -2.98 15.50
CA ARG A 66 -3.20 -3.53 16.65
C ARG A 66 -4.10 -2.45 17.23
N THR A 67 -5.39 -2.74 17.31
CA THR A 67 -6.34 -1.95 18.08
C THR A 67 -6.71 -2.72 19.34
N ALA A 68 -7.05 -2.00 20.41
CA ALA A 68 -7.55 -2.60 21.63
C ALA A 68 -8.62 -1.72 22.26
N THR A 69 -9.66 -2.35 22.78
CA THR A 69 -10.68 -1.67 23.59
C THR A 69 -10.17 -1.43 25.01
N GLU A 70 -10.84 -0.56 25.76
CA GLU A 70 -10.56 -0.36 27.19
C GLU A 70 -10.75 -1.66 28.01
N SER A 71 -11.63 -2.56 27.57
CA SER A 71 -11.85 -3.87 28.19
C SER A 71 -10.75 -4.90 27.89
N GLY A 72 -9.78 -4.57 27.04
CA GLY A 72 -8.63 -5.42 26.71
C GLY A 72 -8.83 -6.37 25.53
N GLU A 73 -9.98 -6.34 24.87
CA GLU A 73 -10.17 -7.04 23.59
C GLU A 73 -9.29 -6.40 22.53
N SER A 74 -8.58 -7.19 21.73
CA SER A 74 -7.66 -6.65 20.74
C SER A 74 -7.75 -7.35 19.40
N ILE A 75 -7.62 -6.54 18.36
CA ILE A 75 -7.71 -6.97 16.97
C ILE A 75 -6.41 -6.58 16.28
N VAL A 76 -5.83 -7.54 15.55
CA VAL A 76 -4.65 -7.32 14.72
C VAL A 76 -5.04 -7.57 13.27
N ARG A 77 -4.62 -6.67 12.38
CA ARG A 77 -4.76 -6.80 10.93
C ARG A 77 -3.46 -6.37 10.26
N ALA A 78 -3.07 -7.07 9.19
CA ALA A 78 -2.13 -6.50 8.24
C ALA A 78 -2.78 -5.27 7.59
N LEU A 79 -2.01 -4.21 7.36
CA LEU A 79 -2.42 -3.01 6.64
C LEU A 79 -2.48 -3.27 5.14
N GLU A 80 -3.28 -4.27 4.77
CA GLU A 80 -3.61 -4.61 3.40
C GLU A 80 -5.10 -4.98 3.36
N GLY A 81 -5.77 -4.73 2.24
CA GLY A 81 -7.11 -5.22 1.96
C GLY A 81 -7.18 -6.74 1.73
N ALA A 82 -8.34 -7.32 1.44
CA ALA A 82 -8.48 -8.78 1.29
C ALA A 82 -7.83 -9.32 0.00
N LEU A 83 -7.18 -10.48 0.09
CA LEU A 83 -6.65 -11.18 -1.09
C LEU A 83 -7.82 -11.63 -2.00
N PRO A 84 -7.68 -11.52 -3.32
CA PRO A 84 -8.64 -12.10 -4.25
C PRO A 84 -8.56 -13.64 -4.20
N VAL A 85 -9.64 -14.30 -4.58
CA VAL A 85 -9.80 -15.77 -4.42
C VAL A 85 -8.74 -16.56 -5.18
N ASP A 86 -8.37 -16.12 -6.38
CA ASP A 86 -7.35 -16.75 -7.22
C ASP A 86 -5.97 -16.83 -6.54
N LEU A 87 -5.67 -15.88 -5.64
CA LEU A 87 -4.43 -15.89 -4.86
C LEU A 87 -4.43 -16.89 -3.70
N TYR A 88 -5.54 -17.60 -3.44
CA TYR A 88 -5.58 -18.72 -2.50
C TYR A 88 -5.44 -20.09 -3.20
N GLU A 89 -5.71 -20.16 -4.51
CA GLU A 89 -5.93 -21.41 -5.25
C GLU A 89 -4.70 -21.90 -6.02
N GLY A 90 -3.50 -21.72 -5.47
CA GLY A 90 -2.28 -22.26 -6.08
C GLY A 90 -2.18 -23.79 -5.97
N TRP A 91 -1.37 -24.39 -6.85
CA TRP A 91 -1.20 -25.85 -6.92
C TRP A 91 -0.71 -26.50 -5.61
N SER A 92 0.03 -25.75 -4.79
CA SER A 92 0.55 -26.12 -3.47
C SER A 92 -0.07 -25.27 -2.34
N GLY A 93 -1.29 -24.77 -2.57
CA GLY A 93 -1.92 -23.75 -1.74
C GLY A 93 -1.54 -22.34 -2.17
N SER A 94 -1.92 -21.36 -1.36
CA SER A 94 -1.80 -19.94 -1.67
C SER A 94 -0.37 -19.52 -2.07
N PRO A 95 -0.15 -18.98 -3.28
CA PRO A 95 1.13 -18.39 -3.66
C PRO A 95 1.37 -17.02 -3.01
N ALA A 96 0.32 -16.36 -2.50
CA ALA A 96 0.47 -15.05 -1.88
C ALA A 96 1.29 -15.11 -0.57
N PRO A 97 2.24 -14.19 -0.36
CA PRO A 97 2.98 -14.12 0.89
C PRO A 97 2.00 -13.83 2.04
N ASN A 98 2.23 -14.51 3.17
CA ASN A 98 1.48 -14.29 4.40
C ASN A 98 -0.04 -14.47 4.23
N ALA A 99 -0.50 -15.37 3.35
CA ALA A 99 -1.92 -15.50 3.00
C ALA A 99 -2.86 -15.81 4.17
N GLY A 100 -2.35 -16.46 5.23
CA GLY A 100 -3.10 -16.73 6.45
C GLY A 100 -3.28 -15.53 7.39
N LEU A 101 -2.66 -14.38 7.12
CA LEU A 101 -2.83 -13.21 7.99
C LEU A 101 -4.20 -12.54 7.80
N PRO A 102 -4.83 -12.09 8.89
CA PRO A 102 -6.08 -11.35 8.81
C PRO A 102 -5.82 -9.95 8.21
N ARG A 103 -6.72 -9.52 7.33
CA ARG A 103 -6.61 -8.30 6.49
C ARG A 103 -7.91 -7.51 6.54
N PHE A 104 -7.90 -6.29 6.04
CA PHE A 104 -9.10 -5.45 5.93
C PHE A 104 -10.01 -5.98 4.83
N ARG A 105 -11.31 -6.10 5.10
CA ARG A 105 -12.29 -6.56 4.10
C ARG A 105 -12.48 -5.58 2.94
N HIS A 106 -12.42 -4.28 3.21
CA HIS A 106 -12.67 -3.24 2.23
C HIS A 106 -11.43 -2.41 1.98
N TYR A 107 -11.19 -2.11 0.70
CA TYR A 107 -10.10 -1.23 0.30
C TYR A 107 -10.41 -0.50 -1.00
N SER A 108 -9.76 0.64 -1.17
CA SER A 108 -9.74 1.41 -2.42
C SER A 108 -8.41 2.17 -2.53
N PHE A 109 -8.12 2.65 -3.73
CA PHE A 109 -6.90 3.40 -4.00
C PHE A 109 -7.21 4.78 -4.57
N GLU A 110 -6.53 5.80 -4.06
CA GLU A 110 -6.57 7.16 -4.57
C GLU A 110 -5.22 7.51 -5.17
N SER A 111 -5.22 8.18 -6.32
CA SER A 111 -4.00 8.54 -7.03
C SER A 111 -4.01 10.00 -7.45
N ALA A 112 -2.85 10.62 -7.27
CA ALA A 112 -2.44 11.88 -7.88
C ALA A 112 -0.92 11.81 -8.09
N TYR A 113 -0.46 10.90 -8.98
CA TYR A 113 0.97 10.62 -9.16
C TYR A 113 1.80 11.93 -9.23
N PRO A 114 2.86 12.08 -8.42
CA PRO A 114 3.62 11.03 -7.72
C PRO A 114 3.07 10.58 -6.35
N LEU A 115 1.86 10.99 -5.99
CA LEU A 115 1.19 10.67 -4.73
C LEU A 115 0.18 9.54 -4.92
N GLY A 116 0.05 8.68 -3.92
CA GLY A 116 -1.05 7.73 -3.83
C GLY A 116 -1.45 7.47 -2.39
N ALA A 117 -2.69 7.02 -2.22
CA ALA A 117 -3.20 6.63 -0.92
C ALA A 117 -4.03 5.36 -1.01
N VAL A 118 -3.89 4.47 -0.03
CA VAL A 118 -4.73 3.29 0.15
C VAL A 118 -5.68 3.57 1.30
N LEU A 119 -6.97 3.40 1.06
CA LEU A 119 -7.99 3.45 2.09
C LEU A 119 -8.33 2.02 2.49
N LEU A 120 -8.33 1.74 3.79
CA LEU A 120 -8.64 0.43 4.36
C LEU A 120 -9.72 0.59 5.42
N SER A 121 -10.75 -0.23 5.35
CA SER A 121 -11.81 -0.28 6.37
C SER A 121 -12.32 -1.70 6.58
N ASP A 122 -12.77 -1.97 7.79
CA ASP A 122 -13.27 -3.26 8.19
C ASP A 122 -14.25 -3.06 9.36
N PRO A 123 -15.51 -3.55 9.27
CA PRO A 123 -16.50 -3.41 10.35
C PRO A 123 -16.07 -3.89 11.74
N ASP A 124 -15.08 -4.79 11.82
CA ASP A 124 -14.58 -5.30 13.10
C ASP A 124 -13.42 -4.44 13.63
N VAL A 125 -12.85 -3.55 12.81
CA VAL A 125 -11.73 -2.68 13.19
C VAL A 125 -12.29 -1.30 13.54
N PRO A 126 -12.04 -0.78 14.76
CA PRO A 126 -12.69 0.45 15.25
C PRO A 126 -12.12 1.75 14.63
N VAL A 127 -11.27 1.66 13.62
CA VAL A 127 -10.60 2.80 12.99
C VAL A 127 -10.57 2.61 11.48
N ASP A 128 -10.76 3.70 10.74
CA ASP A 128 -10.40 3.78 9.33
C ASP A 128 -8.89 4.00 9.21
N VAL A 129 -8.26 3.32 8.24
CA VAL A 129 -6.83 3.46 7.99
C VAL A 129 -6.60 4.03 6.59
N ARG A 130 -5.71 5.04 6.52
CA ARG A 130 -5.22 5.62 5.28
C ARG A 130 -3.70 5.48 5.24
N ILE A 131 -3.19 4.81 4.21
CA ILE A 131 -1.75 4.76 3.92
C ILE A 131 -1.48 5.82 2.86
N GLU A 132 -0.62 6.79 3.13
CA GLU A 132 -0.18 7.80 2.17
C GLU A 132 1.27 7.52 1.77
N ALA A 133 1.54 7.47 0.47
CA ALA A 133 2.86 7.17 -0.05
C ALA A 133 3.16 8.01 -1.29
N PHE A 134 4.43 8.32 -1.49
CA PHE A 134 4.86 9.14 -2.61
C PHE A 134 6.11 8.57 -3.27
N ASN A 135 6.26 8.90 -4.55
CA ASN A 135 7.54 8.84 -5.26
C ASN A 135 8.20 10.23 -5.17
N PRO A 136 9.51 10.35 -4.89
CA PRO A 136 10.17 11.66 -4.78
C PRO A 136 10.35 12.39 -6.12
N LEU A 137 9.56 12.06 -7.16
CA LEU A 137 9.60 12.71 -8.46
C LEU A 137 9.20 14.18 -8.38
N ILE A 138 10.14 15.05 -8.76
CA ILE A 138 9.92 16.49 -8.94
C ILE A 138 10.30 16.84 -10.38
N PRO A 139 9.33 17.21 -11.23
CA PRO A 139 9.60 17.56 -12.63
C PRO A 139 10.67 18.65 -12.74
N GLY A 140 11.76 18.34 -13.46
CA GLY A 140 12.86 19.27 -13.69
C GLY A 140 13.95 19.28 -12.60
N ASP A 141 13.76 18.57 -11.48
CA ASP A 141 14.76 18.44 -10.42
C ASP A 141 15.27 17.00 -10.34
N ALA A 142 16.39 16.74 -11.00
CA ALA A 142 16.97 15.40 -11.08
C ALA A 142 17.61 14.96 -9.76
N GLU A 143 18.09 15.89 -8.94
CA GLU A 143 18.75 15.57 -7.67
C GLU A 143 17.73 15.07 -6.66
N LEU A 144 16.63 15.80 -6.48
CA LEU A 144 15.55 15.37 -5.59
C LEU A 144 14.80 14.14 -6.13
N SER A 145 14.62 14.07 -7.46
CA SER A 145 13.99 12.91 -8.09
C SER A 145 14.84 11.64 -8.01
N GLY A 146 16.13 11.72 -7.68
CA GLY A 146 17.06 10.59 -7.61
C GLY A 146 17.26 10.01 -6.21
N ILE A 147 16.46 10.41 -5.21
CA ILE A 147 16.64 9.98 -3.82
C ILE A 147 15.98 8.60 -3.58
N PRO A 148 16.66 7.65 -2.92
CA PRO A 148 16.12 6.32 -2.60
C PRO A 148 15.24 6.35 -1.34
N VAL A 149 14.04 6.94 -1.44
CA VAL A 149 13.05 7.05 -0.34
C VAL A 149 11.68 6.50 -0.71
#